data_AF-A0A3N5Q5C8-F1
#
_entry.id   AF-A0A3N5Q5C8-F1
#
_cell.length_a   1.000
_cell.length_b   1.000
_cell.length_c   1.000
_cell.angle_alpha   90.00
_cell.angle_beta   90.00
_cell.angle_gamma   90.00
#
_symmetry.space_group_name_H-M   'P 1'
#
loop_
_entity.id
_entity.type
_entity.pdbx_description
1 polymer ?
#
loop_
_entity_poly.entity_id
_entity_poly.type
_entity_poly.pdbx_seq_one_letter_code
_entity_poly.pdbx_strand_id
1 'polypeptide(L)'
;MLDEHCSLLFSNTRRVQDQSKLQNTLQGKAIAPALCFLAGQKIKSLHRLVLSGCLCVLVLLVLATPVLSADVTLAWDPNSEADIEGYGVYFKLGASGPPYDLFGYVTLQELNDPDNPSFAVTGLVMGSSYYFAVTAYDTAGNESAYSTPVCAQIGDQILPCTS
;
A
#
# COMPACT_ATOMS: atom_id res chain seq x y z
N MET A 1 56.39 -3.65 18.72
CA MET A 1 57.77 -3.14 18.62
C MET A 1 57.75 -1.73 19.16
N LEU A 2 57.98 -1.48 20.46
CA LEU A 2 58.57 -2.28 21.54
C LEU A 2 57.75 -2.03 22.82
N ASP A 3 57.25 -3.06 23.52
CA ASP A 3 57.91 -3.86 24.59
C ASP A 3 57.96 -3.04 25.90
N GLU A 4 57.20 -3.42 26.94
CA GLU A 4 57.70 -4.13 28.14
C GLU A 4 58.36 -3.17 29.16
N HIS A 5 58.35 -3.29 30.49
CA HIS A 5 57.80 -4.20 31.50
C HIS A 5 58.10 -3.56 32.89
N CYS A 6 57.71 -4.26 33.96
CA CYS A 6 58.33 -4.24 35.31
C CYS A 6 58.08 -3.01 36.20
N SER A 7 57.11 -3.07 37.11
CA SER A 7 57.16 -3.71 38.44
C SER A 7 58.09 -3.00 39.43
N LEU A 8 57.53 -2.52 40.55
CA LEU A 8 57.81 -3.01 41.91
C LEU A 8 57.37 -1.99 43.00
N LEU A 9 56.64 -2.52 44.00
CA LEU A 9 56.47 -2.03 45.39
C LEU A 9 55.54 -0.79 45.57
N PHE A 10 54.62 -0.72 46.53
CA PHE A 10 54.73 -1.08 47.96
C PHE A 10 53.39 -1.53 48.61
N SER A 11 53.54 -2.54 49.48
CA SER A 11 52.80 -3.00 50.68
C SER A 11 51.98 -1.94 51.47
N ASN A 12 50.94 -2.22 52.29
CA ASN A 12 50.55 -3.45 53.00
C ASN A 12 49.10 -3.40 53.62
N THR A 13 48.46 -4.58 53.76
CA THR A 13 47.48 -5.10 54.78
C THR A 13 46.17 -4.33 55.14
N ARG A 14 44.94 -4.80 54.80
CA ARG A 14 44.04 -5.83 55.45
C ARG A 14 43.66 -5.52 56.92
N ARG A 15 42.46 -5.76 57.50
CA ARG A 15 41.24 -6.60 57.25
C ARG A 15 40.18 -6.17 58.32
N VAL A 16 38.88 -6.02 58.01
CA VAL A 16 37.75 -6.98 58.20
C VAL A 16 37.17 -7.14 59.63
N GLN A 17 35.95 -6.59 59.79
CA GLN A 17 34.67 -7.13 60.34
C GLN A 17 34.48 -7.72 61.76
N ASP A 18 33.29 -7.36 62.28
CA ASP A 18 32.24 -8.18 62.94
C ASP A 18 32.15 -8.22 64.47
N GLN A 19 31.15 -7.49 65.00
CA GLN A 19 30.34 -7.96 66.13
C GLN A 19 28.88 -7.56 65.89
N SER A 20 28.13 -8.51 65.33
CA SER A 20 26.69 -8.67 65.41
C SER A 20 26.07 -8.33 66.78
N LYS A 21 24.76 -7.99 66.75
CA LYS A 21 23.79 -8.04 67.85
C LYS A 21 23.87 -6.93 68.92
N LEU A 22 23.11 -5.86 68.68
CA LEU A 22 22.20 -5.35 69.70
C LEU A 22 20.79 -5.32 69.10
N GLN A 23 19.91 -6.04 69.79
CA GLN A 23 18.61 -6.50 69.35
C GLN A 23 17.53 -5.40 69.47
N ASN A 24 16.63 -5.43 68.49
CA ASN A 24 15.16 -5.35 68.64
C ASN A 24 14.44 -4.03 68.97
N THR A 25 13.33 -3.87 68.23
CA THR A 25 12.10 -3.12 68.54
C THR A 25 12.23 -1.62 68.25
N LEU A 26 11.67 -1.06 67.17
CA LEU A 26 10.23 -0.89 66.97
C LEU A 26 9.88 -0.64 65.49
N GLN A 27 8.83 -1.34 65.07
CA GLN A 27 7.88 -1.06 63.99
C GLN A 27 7.94 0.32 63.31
N GLY A 28 8.16 0.34 62.00
CA GLY A 28 8.01 1.51 61.15
C GLY A 28 7.76 1.11 59.70
N LYS A 29 6.54 0.62 59.43
CA LYS A 29 5.82 0.56 58.15
C LYS A 29 6.69 0.50 56.87
N ALA A 30 6.66 -0.65 56.20
CA ALA A 30 7.13 -0.82 54.83
C ALA A 30 6.55 0.28 53.92
N ILE A 31 7.41 1.20 53.47
CA ILE A 31 7.22 1.96 52.23
C ILE A 31 8.34 1.51 51.29
N ALA A 32 8.32 0.21 51.00
CA ALA A 32 9.10 -0.39 49.93
C ALA A 32 8.49 0.06 48.56
N PRO A 33 9.30 0.06 47.51
CA PRO A 33 9.43 1.18 46.56
C PRO A 33 8.43 1.09 45.40
N ALA A 34 7.21 1.61 45.56
CA ALA A 34 6.28 1.71 44.42
C ALA A 34 6.67 2.83 43.43
N LEU A 35 7.38 3.87 43.89
CA LEU A 35 7.70 5.05 43.08
C LEU A 35 8.88 4.85 42.10
N CYS A 36 9.67 3.78 42.24
CA CYS A 36 10.73 3.47 41.26
C CYS A 36 10.28 2.50 40.16
N PHE A 37 9.08 1.93 40.25
CA PHE A 37 8.59 0.94 39.27
C PHE A 37 7.73 1.54 38.15
N LEU A 38 7.16 2.74 38.34
CA LEU A 38 6.24 3.35 37.37
C LEU A 38 6.94 4.13 36.24
N ALA A 39 8.23 4.45 36.37
CA ALA A 39 9.01 5.07 35.29
C ALA A 39 9.60 4.05 34.29
N GLY A 40 9.77 2.78 34.69
CA GLY A 40 10.44 1.74 33.89
C GLY A 40 9.52 0.78 33.12
N GLN A 41 8.22 0.76 33.39
CA GLN A 41 7.29 -0.17 32.75
C GLN A 41 6.68 0.36 31.43
N LYS A 42 6.44 1.67 31.29
CA LYS A 42 5.83 2.24 30.06
C LYS A 42 6.72 2.08 28.82
N ILE A 43 8.04 2.18 28.96
CA ILE A 43 8.99 2.12 27.83
C ILE A 43 9.11 0.69 27.26
N LYS A 44 9.12 -0.34 28.12
CA LYS A 44 9.20 -1.75 27.69
C LYS A 44 7.91 -2.25 27.04
N SER A 45 6.76 -1.79 27.55
CA SER A 45 5.44 -2.11 27.00
C SER A 45 5.20 -1.38 25.67
N LEU A 46 5.59 -0.11 25.57
CA LEU A 46 5.54 0.66 24.32
C LEU A 46 6.49 0.07 23.27
N HIS A 47 7.71 -0.29 23.64
CA HIS A 47 8.67 -0.91 22.71
C HIS A 47 8.18 -2.27 22.19
N ARG A 48 7.52 -3.09 23.02
CA ARG A 48 6.91 -4.36 22.59
C ARG A 48 5.70 -4.16 21.68
N LEU A 49 4.86 -3.16 21.95
CA LEU A 49 3.75 -2.79 21.06
C LEU A 49 4.24 -2.25 19.73
N VAL A 50 5.25 -1.38 19.75
CA VAL A 50 5.89 -0.83 18.54
C VAL A 50 6.58 -1.94 17.75
N LEU A 51 7.35 -2.83 18.40
CA LEU A 51 8.02 -3.95 17.73
C LEU A 51 7.01 -4.95 17.15
N SER A 52 5.93 -5.25 17.89
CA SER A 52 4.83 -6.11 17.41
C SER A 52 4.06 -5.46 16.26
N GLY A 53 3.81 -4.15 16.33
CA GLY A 53 3.18 -3.38 15.27
C GLY A 53 4.06 -3.32 14.02
N CYS A 54 5.35 -3.04 14.18
CA CYS A 54 6.33 -3.08 13.10
C CYS A 54 6.45 -4.48 12.50
N LEU A 55 6.49 -5.54 13.31
CA LEU A 55 6.52 -6.91 12.81
C LEU A 55 5.22 -7.25 12.06
N CYS A 56 4.07 -6.82 12.55
CA CYS A 56 2.78 -7.06 11.89
C CYS A 56 2.70 -6.30 10.56
N VAL A 57 3.14 -5.03 10.52
CA VAL A 57 3.24 -4.24 9.28
C VAL A 57 4.25 -4.87 8.31
N LEU A 58 5.41 -5.31 8.78
CA LEU A 58 6.40 -6.01 7.96
C LEU A 58 5.86 -7.33 7.41
N VAL A 59 5.13 -8.10 8.21
CA VAL A 59 4.48 -9.34 7.77
C VAL A 59 3.38 -9.05 6.74
N LEU A 60 2.54 -8.03 6.95
CA LEU A 60 1.52 -7.62 5.99
C LEU A 60 2.13 -7.12 4.67
N LEU A 61 3.27 -6.42 4.74
CA LEU A 61 4.02 -5.99 3.56
C LEU A 61 4.64 -7.18 2.80
N VAL A 62 5.05 -8.24 3.49
CA VAL A 62 5.61 -9.45 2.88
C VAL A 62 4.52 -10.39 2.33
N LEU A 63 3.30 -10.33 2.88
CA LEU A 63 2.15 -11.12 2.41
C LEU A 63 1.41 -10.49 1.22
N ALA A 64 1.76 -9.27 0.81
CA ALA A 64 1.18 -8.64 -0.36
C ALA A 64 1.69 -9.31 -1.65
N THR A 65 0.79 -9.92 -2.42
CA THR A 65 1.13 -10.44 -3.75
C THR A 65 1.19 -9.29 -4.76
N PRO A 66 2.22 -9.23 -5.63
CA PRO A 66 2.22 -8.23 -6.70
C PRO A 66 1.04 -8.51 -7.64
N VAL A 67 0.20 -7.50 -7.87
CA VAL A 67 -0.77 -7.53 -8.97
C VAL A 67 -0.10 -6.94 -10.19
N LEU A 68 -0.05 -7.72 -11.27
CA LEU A 68 0.38 -7.22 -12.56
C LEU A 68 -0.82 -6.57 -13.25
N SER A 69 -0.60 -5.38 -13.79
CA SER A 69 -1.58 -4.66 -14.58
C SER A 69 -1.03 -4.35 -15.97
N ALA A 70 -1.94 -4.23 -16.93
CA ALA A 70 -1.65 -3.76 -18.28
C ALA A 70 -2.63 -2.67 -18.68
N ASP A 71 -2.30 -2.01 -19.79
CA ASP A 71 -3.09 -0.92 -20.35
C ASP A 71 -3.57 -1.31 -21.76
N VAL A 72 -4.81 -0.98 -22.09
CA VAL A 72 -5.40 -1.20 -23.41
C VAL A 72 -5.77 0.15 -24.00
N THR A 73 -5.27 0.44 -25.21
CA THR A 73 -5.73 1.59 -25.98
C THR A 73 -6.90 1.17 -26.86
N LEU A 74 -8.06 1.80 -26.63
CA LEU A 74 -9.22 1.70 -27.49
C LEU A 74 -9.14 2.78 -28.57
N ALA A 75 -9.53 2.42 -29.78
CA ALA A 75 -9.72 3.35 -30.88
C ALA A 75 -11.09 3.06 -31.51
N TRP A 76 -11.77 4.11 -31.95
CA TRP A 76 -13.11 4.02 -32.56
C TRP A 76 -13.24 5.00 -33.71
N ASP A 77 -14.26 4.80 -34.54
CA ASP A 77 -14.60 5.73 -35.60
C ASP A 77 -15.28 6.97 -35.01
N PRO A 78 -14.93 8.19 -35.45
CA PRO A 78 -15.52 9.41 -34.91
C PRO A 78 -16.99 9.57 -35.33
N ASN A 79 -17.77 10.15 -34.43
CA ASN A 79 -19.11 10.67 -34.72
C ASN A 79 -19.02 11.97 -35.54
N SER A 80 -20.10 12.31 -36.26
CA SER A 80 -20.14 13.44 -37.22
C SER A 80 -21.16 14.52 -36.87
N GLU A 81 -21.89 14.32 -35.77
CA GLU A 81 -22.85 15.26 -35.20
C GLU A 81 -22.16 16.56 -34.79
N ALA A 82 -22.77 17.71 -35.10
CA ALA A 82 -22.16 19.02 -34.86
C ALA A 82 -22.13 19.44 -33.38
N ASP A 83 -22.97 18.83 -32.56
CA ASP A 83 -23.17 19.11 -31.15
C ASP A 83 -22.52 18.07 -30.23
N ILE A 84 -21.69 17.17 -30.77
CA ILE A 84 -20.92 16.24 -29.95
C ILE A 84 -19.88 16.99 -29.10
N GLU A 85 -19.83 16.65 -27.81
CA GLU A 85 -18.87 17.21 -26.85
C GLU A 85 -17.71 16.23 -26.59
N GLY A 86 -18.00 14.93 -26.56
CA GLY A 86 -16.99 13.91 -26.30
C GLY A 86 -17.53 12.48 -26.24
N TYR A 87 -16.72 11.62 -25.61
CA TYR A 87 -17.00 10.19 -25.49
C TYR A 87 -16.90 9.69 -24.05
N GLY A 88 -17.78 8.77 -23.68
CA GLY A 88 -17.68 7.98 -22.45
C GLY A 88 -17.05 6.62 -22.74
N VAL A 89 -15.98 6.28 -22.02
CA VAL A 89 -15.27 5.01 -22.18
C VAL A 89 -15.65 4.06 -21.05
N TYR A 90 -16.12 2.87 -21.41
CA TYR A 90 -16.65 1.89 -20.48
C TYR A 90 -15.95 0.55 -20.60
N PHE A 91 -15.89 -0.19 -19.49
CA PHE A 91 -15.30 -1.52 -19.42
C PHE A 91 -16.11 -2.45 -18.53
N LYS A 92 -15.89 -3.75 -18.67
CA LYS A 92 -16.49 -4.79 -17.82
C LYS A 92 -15.62 -6.02 -17.78
N LEU A 93 -15.45 -6.57 -16.58
CA LEU A 93 -14.70 -7.81 -16.37
C LEU A 93 -15.57 -9.05 -16.67
N GLY A 94 -15.02 -9.97 -17.47
CA GLY A 94 -15.47 -11.36 -17.57
C GLY A 94 -16.64 -11.67 -18.50
N ALA A 95 -17.63 -10.78 -18.64
CA ALA A 95 -18.80 -11.02 -19.49
C ALA A 95 -19.19 -9.80 -20.34
N SER A 96 -19.69 -10.07 -21.55
CA SER A 96 -20.26 -9.04 -22.44
C SER A 96 -21.65 -8.61 -22.00
N GLY A 97 -22.07 -7.44 -22.45
CA GLY A 97 -23.38 -6.85 -22.24
C GLY A 97 -23.45 -5.92 -21.02
N PRO A 98 -24.41 -4.98 -21.02
CA PRO A 98 -24.57 -4.00 -19.95
C PRO A 98 -25.02 -4.65 -18.62
N PRO A 99 -24.92 -3.92 -17.49
CA PRO A 99 -24.27 -2.62 -17.36
C PRO A 99 -22.75 -2.76 -17.48
N TYR A 100 -22.10 -1.72 -18.01
CA TYR A 100 -20.65 -1.55 -18.02
C TYR A 100 -20.25 -0.51 -16.97
N ASP A 101 -19.02 -0.62 -16.47
CA ASP A 101 -18.43 0.34 -15.54
C ASP A 101 -17.80 1.49 -16.34
N LEU A 102 -18.08 2.73 -15.95
CA LEU A 102 -17.45 3.92 -16.54
C LEU A 102 -15.99 3.96 -16.13
N PHE A 103 -15.09 4.02 -17.11
CA PHE A 103 -13.68 4.33 -16.86
C PHE A 103 -13.46 5.84 -16.79
N GLY A 104 -13.99 6.57 -17.77
CA GLY A 104 -13.87 8.03 -17.81
C GLY A 104 -14.51 8.64 -19.04
N TYR A 105 -14.60 9.97 -19.03
CA TYR A 105 -14.98 10.77 -20.18
C TYR A 105 -13.75 11.41 -20.81
N VAL A 106 -13.84 11.69 -22.11
CA VAL A 106 -12.85 12.47 -22.85
C VAL A 106 -13.58 13.43 -23.79
N THR A 107 -13.25 14.71 -23.71
CA THR A 107 -13.81 15.70 -24.65
C THR A 107 -13.06 15.67 -25.98
N LEU A 108 -13.67 16.20 -27.04
CA LEU A 108 -12.98 16.33 -28.32
C LEU A 108 -11.68 17.15 -28.24
N GLN A 109 -11.59 18.12 -27.33
CA GLN A 109 -10.40 18.96 -27.18
C GLN A 109 -9.27 18.26 -26.40
N GLU A 110 -9.60 17.24 -25.61
CA GLU A 110 -8.63 16.42 -24.88
C GLU A 110 -8.01 15.30 -25.75
N LEU A 111 -8.67 14.95 -26.85
CA LEU A 111 -8.15 13.99 -27.82
C LEU A 111 -6.95 14.57 -28.57
N ASN A 112 -5.92 13.74 -28.74
CA ASN A 112 -4.75 14.10 -29.55
C ASN A 112 -5.09 14.23 -31.04
N ASP A 113 -6.03 13.40 -31.51
CA ASP A 113 -6.53 13.38 -32.88
C ASP A 113 -8.05 13.10 -32.87
N PRO A 114 -8.90 14.13 -33.02
CA PRO A 114 -10.35 13.97 -33.04
C PRO A 114 -10.88 13.18 -34.25
N ASP A 115 -10.13 13.13 -35.36
CA ASP A 115 -10.51 12.35 -36.55
C ASP A 115 -10.18 10.85 -36.38
N ASN A 116 -9.34 10.50 -35.40
CA ASN A 116 -8.97 9.13 -35.03
C ASN A 116 -9.00 8.98 -33.50
N PRO A 117 -10.17 9.07 -32.88
CA PRO A 117 -10.29 9.13 -31.42
C PRO A 117 -9.77 7.84 -30.79
N SER A 118 -8.97 8.01 -29.74
CA SER A 118 -8.41 6.90 -28.97
C SER A 118 -8.25 7.25 -27.50
N PHE A 119 -8.32 6.22 -26.65
CA PHE A 119 -8.26 6.38 -25.20
C PHE A 119 -7.65 5.16 -24.52
N ALA A 120 -6.74 5.40 -23.57
CA ALA A 120 -6.04 4.34 -22.84
C ALA A 120 -6.78 3.99 -21.54
N VAL A 121 -7.24 2.75 -21.44
CA VAL A 121 -7.78 2.15 -20.23
C VAL A 121 -6.65 1.45 -19.49
N THR A 122 -6.28 1.96 -18.33
CA THR A 122 -5.11 1.51 -17.56
C THR A 122 -5.49 0.67 -16.34
N GLY A 123 -4.51 -0.06 -15.79
CA GLY A 123 -4.71 -0.78 -14.54
C GLY A 123 -5.53 -2.08 -14.67
N LEU A 124 -5.60 -2.65 -15.87
CA LEU A 124 -6.35 -3.88 -16.13
C LEU A 124 -5.59 -5.09 -15.57
N VAL A 125 -6.28 -5.95 -14.83
CA VAL A 125 -5.64 -7.09 -14.13
C VAL A 125 -5.24 -8.16 -15.15
N MET A 126 -3.99 -8.61 -15.08
CA MET A 126 -3.52 -9.74 -15.89
C MET A 126 -4.29 -11.04 -15.61
N GLY A 127 -4.41 -11.89 -16.63
CA GLY A 127 -5.18 -13.14 -16.62
C GLY A 127 -6.69 -12.96 -16.80
N SER A 128 -7.16 -11.73 -17.07
CA SER A 128 -8.57 -11.40 -17.15
C SER A 128 -9.03 -11.10 -18.58
N SER A 129 -10.30 -11.34 -18.86
CA SER A 129 -10.96 -10.88 -20.09
C SER A 129 -11.80 -9.65 -19.80
N TYR A 130 -11.61 -8.58 -20.56
CA TYR A 130 -12.36 -7.34 -20.43
C TYR A 130 -13.15 -7.06 -21.70
N TYR A 131 -14.35 -6.51 -21.51
CA TYR A 131 -15.24 -6.05 -22.56
C TYR A 131 -15.33 -4.53 -22.48
N PHE A 132 -15.17 -3.86 -23.60
CA PHE A 132 -15.14 -2.40 -23.69
C PHE A 132 -16.24 -1.92 -24.61
N ALA A 133 -16.82 -0.78 -24.27
CA ALA A 133 -17.78 -0.07 -25.09
C ALA A 133 -17.55 1.43 -24.96
N VAL A 134 -17.97 2.17 -25.98
CA VAL A 134 -17.88 3.63 -26.02
C VAL A 134 -19.28 4.20 -26.24
N THR A 135 -19.56 5.35 -25.64
CA THR A 135 -20.73 6.19 -25.93
C THR A 135 -20.26 7.54 -26.46
N ALA A 136 -21.12 8.23 -27.19
CA ALA A 136 -20.95 9.64 -27.51
C ALA A 136 -21.89 10.46 -26.62
N TYR A 137 -21.45 11.65 -26.19
CA TYR A 137 -22.32 12.60 -25.51
C TYR A 137 -22.26 13.99 -26.12
N ASP A 138 -23.39 14.68 -26.12
CA ASP A 138 -23.54 16.01 -26.70
C ASP A 138 -23.29 17.13 -25.68
N THR A 139 -23.23 18.37 -26.18
CA THR A 139 -23.10 19.60 -25.36
C THR A 139 -24.24 19.83 -24.36
N ALA A 140 -25.39 19.16 -24.54
CA ALA A 140 -26.52 19.18 -23.62
C ALA A 140 -26.45 18.08 -22.55
N GLY A 141 -25.45 17.19 -22.63
CA GLY A 141 -25.25 16.06 -21.72
C GLY A 141 -26.10 14.84 -22.03
N ASN A 142 -26.72 14.76 -23.22
CA ASN A 142 -27.38 13.53 -23.65
C ASN A 142 -26.32 12.53 -24.12
N GLU A 143 -26.42 11.30 -23.64
CA GLU A 143 -25.47 10.24 -23.97
C GLU A 143 -26.14 9.16 -24.82
N SER A 144 -25.42 8.64 -25.81
CA SER A 144 -25.90 7.60 -26.71
C SER A 144 -26.04 6.25 -26.01
N ALA A 145 -26.62 5.27 -26.71
CA ALA A 145 -26.44 3.87 -26.34
C ALA A 145 -24.97 3.45 -26.48
N TYR A 146 -24.58 2.38 -25.78
CA TYR A 146 -23.26 1.76 -25.92
C TYR A 146 -23.00 1.32 -27.36
N SER A 147 -21.75 1.48 -27.81
CA SER A 147 -21.25 0.87 -29.03
C SER A 147 -21.35 -0.67 -28.97
N THR A 148 -21.15 -1.32 -30.12
CA THR A 148 -20.86 -2.75 -30.14
C THR A 148 -19.64 -3.04 -29.26
N PRO A 149 -19.72 -3.96 -28.29
CA PRO A 149 -18.62 -4.19 -27.38
C PRO A 149 -17.49 -4.96 -28.07
N VAL A 150 -16.26 -4.54 -27.80
CA VAL A 150 -15.04 -5.26 -28.16
C VAL A 150 -14.47 -5.93 -26.93
N CYS A 151 -13.71 -7.01 -27.11
CA CYS A 151 -13.19 -7.80 -25.99
C CYS A 151 -11.70 -8.02 -26.15
N ALA A 152 -10.96 -7.89 -25.04
CA ALA A 152 -9.54 -8.16 -24.96
C ALA A 152 -9.20 -9.10 -23.79
N GLN A 153 -8.32 -10.05 -24.05
CA GLN A 153 -7.68 -10.90 -23.05
C GLN A 153 -6.35 -10.28 -22.64
N ILE A 154 -6.21 -10.01 -21.34
CA ILE A 154 -5.03 -9.39 -20.76
C ILE A 154 -4.10 -10.49 -20.28
N GLY A 155 -3.13 -10.88 -21.11
CA GLY A 155 -2.07 -11.82 -20.73
C GLY A 155 -0.69 -11.19 -20.85
N ASP A 156 0.32 -12.02 -21.09
CA ASP A 156 1.66 -11.54 -21.49
C ASP A 156 1.58 -10.69 -22.77
N GLN A 157 0.59 -10.98 -23.61
CA GLN A 157 0.20 -10.19 -24.77
C GLN A 157 -1.29 -9.86 -24.64
N ILE A 158 -1.68 -8.71 -25.20
CA ILE A 158 -3.09 -8.29 -25.28
C ILE A 158 -3.64 -8.84 -26.60
N LEU A 159 -4.65 -9.71 -26.50
CA LEU A 159 -5.26 -10.37 -27.66
C LEU A 159 -6.76 -10.08 -27.72
N PRO A 160 -7.35 -9.93 -28.91
CA PRO A 160 -8.81 -9.87 -29.04
C PRO A 160 -9.44 -11.20 -28.64
N CYS A 161 -10.63 -11.17 -28.05
CA CYS A 161 -11.35 -12.39 -27.72
C CYS A 161 -11.81 -13.10 -29.01
N THR A 162 -11.55 -14.39 -29.11
CA THR A 162 -12.03 -15.22 -30.22
C THR A 162 -13.53 -15.43 -30.07
N SER A 163 -14.31 -15.03 -31.08
CA SER A 163 -15.76 -15.27 -31.18
C SER A 163 -16.11 -16.75 -31.30
#